data_AF-A0A8T6H8R9-F1
#
_entry.id   AF-A0A8T6H8R9-F1
#
_cell.length_a   1.000
_cell.length_b   1.000
_cell.length_c   1.000
_cell.angle_alpha   90.00
_cell.angle_beta   90.00
_cell.angle_gamma   90.00
#
_symmetry.space_group_name_H-M   'P 1'
#
loop_
_entity.id
_entity.type
_entity.pdbx_description
1 polymer ?
#
loop_
_entity_poly.entity_id
_entity_poly.type
_entity_poly.pdbx_seq_one_letter_code
_entity_poly.pdbx_strand_id
1 'polypeptide(L)'
;MPAGATVQSDSPWIIFREVSGAAIGDPAVRAAAMSAIDIWSPLGVDAEVCFVGSGSLLLLDAAYSPRAQVRMDSYVRGDGMTCARLDRNGTVVLMPNAQPTAAATAVPEATATPDPYLIADSLDDMVALENCMVSANDLLNFRESPAGRVLSLYLGSSEASARTENWFKVSYLGEEGWISAHYVTTEGDCG
;
A
#
# COMPACT_ATOMS: atom_id res chain seq x y z
N MET A 1 -5.42 4.61 26.83
CA MET A 1 -6.14 4.41 25.55
C MET A 1 -6.13 5.72 24.80
N PRO A 2 -5.95 5.73 23.48
CA PRO A 2 -6.01 6.95 22.69
C PRO A 2 -7.42 7.55 22.81
N ALA A 3 -7.52 8.88 22.90
CA ALA A 3 -8.72 9.55 23.40
C ALA A 3 -9.83 9.71 22.34
N GLY A 4 -9.55 9.43 21.06
CA GLY A 4 -10.49 9.68 19.97
C GLY A 4 -10.74 8.51 19.03
N ALA A 5 -10.11 7.35 19.23
CA ALA A 5 -10.28 6.22 18.32
C ALA A 5 -9.94 4.86 18.96
N THR A 6 -10.60 3.82 18.47
CA THR A 6 -10.42 2.43 18.88
C THR A 6 -10.12 1.58 17.66
N VAL A 7 -9.22 0.61 17.79
CA VAL A 7 -9.08 -0.45 16.80
C VAL A 7 -9.29 -1.80 17.47
N GLN A 8 -10.12 -2.61 16.84
CA GLN A 8 -10.51 -3.95 17.26
C GLN A 8 -9.97 -4.94 16.23
N SER A 9 -9.44 -6.05 16.70
CA SER A 9 -8.90 -7.12 15.86
C SER A 9 -8.77 -8.38 16.70
N ASP A 10 -8.96 -9.53 16.07
CA ASP A 10 -8.71 -10.87 16.62
C ASP A 10 -7.22 -11.22 16.66
N SER A 11 -6.37 -10.49 15.93
CA SER A 11 -4.91 -10.57 16.04
C SER A 11 -4.43 -10.12 17.43
N PRO A 12 -3.75 -10.99 18.22
CA PRO A 12 -3.22 -10.62 19.54
C PRO A 12 -2.00 -9.69 19.46
N TRP A 13 -1.50 -9.43 18.25
CA TRP A 13 -0.31 -8.64 17.99
C TRP A 13 -0.63 -7.33 17.25
N ILE A 14 -1.88 -6.85 17.31
CA ILE A 14 -2.21 -5.60 16.65
C ILE A 14 -1.48 -4.43 17.33
N ILE A 15 -0.63 -3.74 16.58
CA ILE A 15 0.08 -2.55 17.02
C ILE A 15 -0.43 -1.36 16.20
N PHE A 16 -0.81 -0.32 16.93
CA PHE A 16 -1.30 0.92 16.35
C PHE A 16 -0.89 2.11 17.22
N ARG A 17 -0.92 3.31 16.63
CA ARG A 17 -0.64 4.57 17.32
C ARG A 17 -1.47 5.70 16.73
N GLU A 18 -2.01 6.55 17.59
CA GLU A 18 -2.56 7.84 17.16
C GLU A 18 -1.43 8.72 16.59
N VAL A 19 -1.62 9.20 15.38
CA VAL A 19 -0.69 10.09 14.71
C VAL A 19 -1.24 11.50 14.72
N SER A 20 -0.39 12.45 15.12
CA SER A 20 -0.69 13.87 14.93
C SER A 20 -0.62 14.23 13.45
N GLY A 21 -1.26 15.34 13.06
CA GLY A 21 -1.25 15.78 11.66
C GLY A 21 0.16 15.86 11.05
N ALA A 22 1.19 16.22 11.84
CA ALA A 22 2.57 16.27 11.36
C ALA A 22 3.13 14.93 10.84
N ALA A 23 2.61 13.80 11.32
CA ALA A 23 3.02 12.46 10.89
C ALA A 23 2.21 11.92 9.67
N ILE A 24 1.22 12.69 9.19
CA ILE A 24 0.51 12.40 7.95
C ILE A 24 1.37 12.94 6.79
N GLY A 25 1.96 12.03 6.02
CA GLY A 25 2.91 12.37 4.95
C GLY A 25 2.29 13.11 3.76
N ASP A 26 0.97 13.03 3.60
CA ASP A 26 0.25 13.77 2.57
C ASP A 26 -0.22 15.14 3.09
N PRO A 27 0.21 16.27 2.48
CA PRO A 27 -0.08 17.61 2.99
C PRO A 27 -1.57 18.00 2.88
N ALA A 28 -2.29 17.50 1.88
CA ALA A 28 -3.71 17.79 1.70
C ALA A 28 -4.54 17.02 2.73
N VAL A 29 -4.23 15.73 2.93
CA VAL A 29 -4.86 14.92 3.97
C VAL A 29 -4.52 15.48 5.36
N ARG A 30 -3.26 15.85 5.60
CA ARG A 30 -2.82 16.47 6.85
C ARG A 30 -3.60 17.73 7.21
N ALA A 31 -3.91 18.58 6.23
CA ALA A 31 -4.60 19.84 6.47
C ALA A 31 -6.06 19.66 6.90
N ALA A 32 -6.69 18.55 6.50
CA ALA A 32 -8.11 18.28 6.75
C ALA A 32 -8.36 17.12 7.74
N ALA A 33 -7.32 16.39 8.14
CA ALA A 33 -7.39 15.31 9.10
C ALA A 33 -7.92 15.78 10.46
N MET A 34 -9.02 15.21 10.91
CA MET A 34 -9.56 15.44 12.26
C MET A 34 -8.89 14.54 13.29
N SER A 35 -8.60 13.30 12.90
CA SER A 35 -7.89 12.31 13.70
C SER A 35 -7.27 11.27 12.78
N ALA A 36 -6.21 10.59 13.23
CA ALA A 36 -5.58 9.55 12.46
C ALA A 36 -4.90 8.49 13.34
N ILE A 37 -4.95 7.24 12.90
CA ILE A 37 -4.26 6.10 13.51
C ILE A 37 -3.38 5.46 12.44
N ASP A 38 -2.11 5.24 12.77
CA ASP A 38 -1.20 4.40 11.99
C ASP A 38 -1.21 2.98 12.55
N ILE A 39 -1.35 1.99 11.68
CA ILE A 39 -1.47 0.56 12.00
C ILE A 39 -0.42 -0.19 11.19
N TRP A 40 0.49 -0.89 11.88
CA TRP A 40 1.64 -1.56 11.26
C TRP A 40 1.83 -3.01 11.74
N SER A 41 0.76 -3.79 11.70
CA SER A 41 0.79 -5.19 12.20
C SER A 41 -0.05 -6.12 11.35
N PRO A 42 0.14 -7.45 11.50
CA PRO A 42 -0.78 -8.42 10.94
C PRO A 42 -2.20 -8.14 11.44
N LEU A 43 -3.07 -7.80 10.51
CA LEU A 43 -4.51 -7.69 10.76
C LEU A 43 -5.09 -9.09 10.80
N GLY A 44 -6.02 -9.34 11.73
CA GLY A 44 -6.84 -10.54 11.65
C GLY A 44 -8.04 -10.33 10.71
N VAL A 45 -8.91 -11.33 10.60
CA VAL A 45 -9.92 -11.40 9.50
C VAL A 45 -11.07 -10.39 9.62
N ASP A 46 -11.18 -9.70 10.76
CA ASP A 46 -12.23 -8.70 11.02
C ASP A 46 -11.66 -7.49 11.78
N ALA A 47 -10.46 -7.03 11.42
CA ALA A 47 -9.93 -5.80 11.99
C ALA A 47 -10.86 -4.60 11.66
N GLU A 48 -11.22 -3.82 12.67
CA GLU A 48 -12.07 -2.64 12.56
C GLU A 48 -11.38 -1.46 13.24
N VAL A 49 -11.44 -0.29 12.63
CA VAL A 49 -11.06 0.96 13.28
C VAL A 49 -12.27 1.87 13.36
N CYS A 50 -12.43 2.53 14.49
CA CYS A 50 -13.50 3.46 14.79
C CYS A 50 -12.95 4.74 15.36
N PHE A 51 -13.46 5.88 14.89
CA PHE A 51 -13.14 7.21 15.36
C PHE A 51 -14.36 7.87 15.99
N VAL A 52 -14.14 8.60 17.08
CA VAL A 52 -15.12 9.49 17.67
C VAL A 52 -15.34 10.67 16.73
N GLY A 53 -16.58 10.90 16.33
CA GLY A 53 -16.96 11.95 15.39
C GLY A 53 -17.59 11.39 14.12
N SER A 54 -18.13 12.30 13.31
CA SER A 54 -18.74 11.99 12.03
C SER A 54 -17.86 12.46 10.89
N GLY A 55 -17.71 11.62 9.88
CA GLY A 55 -16.80 11.88 8.78
C GLY A 55 -16.73 10.72 7.79
N SER A 56 -15.82 10.84 6.83
CA SER A 56 -15.42 9.74 5.96
C SER A 56 -14.03 9.25 6.38
N LEU A 57 -13.78 7.95 6.28
CA LEU A 57 -12.46 7.38 6.54
C LEU A 57 -11.64 7.25 5.24
N LEU A 58 -10.38 7.67 5.32
CA LEU A 58 -9.40 7.55 4.25
C LEU A 58 -8.22 6.71 4.77
N LEU A 59 -7.79 5.71 4.01
CA LEU A 59 -6.58 4.95 4.26
C LEU A 59 -5.44 5.51 3.40
N LEU A 60 -4.34 5.88 4.04
CA LEU A 60 -3.04 6.02 3.39
C LEU A 60 -2.38 4.63 3.40
N ASP A 61 -2.57 3.90 2.31
CA ASP A 61 -2.23 2.49 2.17
C ASP A 61 -0.71 2.32 2.15
N ALA A 62 -0.19 1.55 3.12
CA ALA A 62 1.25 1.33 3.28
C ALA A 62 1.84 0.36 2.24
N ALA A 63 1.00 -0.32 1.43
CA ALA A 63 1.48 -1.14 0.32
C ALA A 63 2.09 -0.32 -0.83
N TYR A 64 1.85 1.00 -0.86
CA TYR A 64 2.30 1.90 -1.91
C TYR A 64 3.26 2.96 -1.38
N SER A 65 4.17 3.42 -2.25
CA SER A 65 5.09 4.53 -1.98
C SER A 65 5.18 5.42 -3.24
N PRO A 66 4.73 6.69 -3.19
CA PRO A 66 3.99 7.34 -2.10
C PRO A 66 2.72 6.58 -1.70
N ARG A 67 2.29 6.71 -0.44
CA ARG A 67 1.10 5.99 0.06
C ARG A 67 -0.13 6.40 -0.76
N ALA A 68 -0.85 5.41 -1.30
CA ALA A 68 -2.07 5.65 -2.05
C ALA A 68 -3.20 6.08 -1.11
N GLN A 69 -3.99 7.08 -1.53
CA GLN A 69 -5.18 7.52 -0.82
C GLN A 69 -6.37 6.65 -1.22
N VAL A 70 -6.84 5.79 -0.33
CA VAL A 70 -7.97 4.89 -0.56
C VAL A 70 -9.15 5.31 0.30
N ARG A 71 -10.29 5.65 -0.33
CA ARG A 71 -11.52 5.90 0.42
C ARG A 71 -12.07 4.58 0.93
N MET A 72 -12.37 4.51 2.22
CA MET A 72 -12.92 3.32 2.86
C MET A 72 -14.44 3.37 2.90
N ASP A 73 -15.09 2.20 2.88
CA ASP A 73 -16.52 2.06 3.12
C ASP A 73 -16.82 2.24 4.62
N SER A 74 -16.90 3.51 5.05
CA SER A 74 -17.16 3.85 6.44
C SER A 74 -18.64 3.78 6.80
N TYR A 75 -18.95 3.35 8.02
CA TYR A 75 -20.30 3.33 8.59
C TYR A 75 -20.32 3.89 10.01
N VAL A 76 -21.50 4.27 10.48
CA VAL A 76 -21.70 4.69 11.89
C VAL A 76 -22.13 3.47 12.70
N ARG A 77 -21.34 3.12 13.72
CA ARG A 77 -21.65 2.04 14.65
C ARG A 77 -22.62 2.52 15.73
N GLY A 78 -23.34 1.61 16.39
CA GLY A 78 -24.42 1.94 17.34
C GLY A 78 -24.01 2.82 18.53
N ASP A 79 -22.71 3.00 18.77
CA ASP A 79 -22.11 3.90 19.75
C ASP A 79 -21.82 5.31 19.20
N GLY A 80 -22.19 5.59 17.95
CA GLY A 80 -22.03 6.88 17.28
C GLY A 80 -20.65 7.13 16.69
N MET A 81 -19.75 6.14 16.69
CA MET A 81 -18.44 6.25 16.06
C MET A 81 -18.49 5.97 14.56
N THR A 82 -17.62 6.65 13.81
CA THR A 82 -17.38 6.35 12.39
C THR A 82 -16.35 5.24 12.28
N CYS A 83 -16.73 4.10 11.73
CA CYS A 83 -15.93 2.89 11.65
C CYS A 83 -15.70 2.44 10.21
N ALA A 84 -14.63 1.68 9.98
CA ALA A 84 -14.43 0.92 8.75
C ALA A 84 -13.66 -0.37 9.05
N ARG A 85 -13.86 -1.38 8.19
CA ARG A 85 -13.08 -2.62 8.21
C ARG A 85 -11.70 -2.38 7.59
N LEU A 86 -10.71 -3.03 8.16
CA LEU A 86 -9.32 -2.98 7.74
C LEU A 86 -8.91 -4.32 7.16
N ASP A 87 -8.55 -4.30 5.89
CA ASP A 87 -7.93 -5.41 5.19
C ASP A 87 -6.42 -5.19 4.96
N ARG A 88 -5.95 -3.96 5.20
CA ARG A 88 -4.58 -3.51 4.88
C ARG A 88 -4.02 -2.58 5.94
N ASN A 89 -2.69 -2.59 6.05
CA ASN A 89 -1.94 -1.72 6.92
C ASN A 89 -1.81 -0.30 6.32
N GLY A 90 -1.56 0.67 7.20
CA GLY A 90 -1.45 2.06 6.79
C GLY A 90 -1.94 3.03 7.83
N THR A 91 -2.12 4.28 7.40
CA THR A 91 -2.65 5.34 8.25
C THR A 91 -4.10 5.60 7.90
N VAL A 92 -5.01 5.31 8.83
CA VAL A 92 -6.43 5.60 8.66
C VAL A 92 -6.71 6.97 9.24
N VAL A 93 -7.39 7.81 8.48
CA VAL A 93 -7.64 9.21 8.78
C VAL A 93 -9.14 9.48 8.78
N LEU A 94 -9.66 10.06 9.86
CA LEU A 94 -11.00 10.64 9.89
C LEU A 94 -10.95 12.03 9.25
N MET A 95 -11.76 12.18 8.19
CA MET A 95 -11.91 13.42 7.44
C MET A 95 -13.33 13.98 7.65
N PRO A 96 -13.53 15.30 7.65
CA PRO A 96 -14.87 15.89 7.73
C PRO A 96 -15.75 15.44 6.55
N ASN A 97 -17.05 15.25 6.79
CA ASN A 97 -18.04 14.87 5.76
C ASN A 97 -18.15 15.86 4.59
N ALA A 98 -17.64 17.09 4.78
CA ALA A 98 -17.43 18.05 3.70
C ALA A 98 -16.15 17.67 2.92
N GLN A 99 -16.20 16.56 2.20
CA GLN A 99 -15.29 16.37 1.08
C GLN A 99 -15.78 17.32 -0.04
N PRO A 100 -14.91 18.13 -0.67
CA PRO A 100 -15.30 18.92 -1.82
C PRO A 100 -16.02 18.02 -2.83
N THR A 101 -17.20 18.45 -3.27
CA THR A 101 -17.86 17.88 -4.45
C THR A 101 -16.83 17.80 -5.56
N ALA A 102 -16.72 16.61 -6.14
CA ALA A 102 -15.75 16.24 -7.16
C ALA A 102 -15.37 17.41 -8.09
N ALA A 103 -14.13 17.85 -7.99
CA ALA A 103 -13.35 17.96 -9.21
C ALA A 103 -12.48 16.70 -9.22
N ALA A 104 -12.85 15.74 -10.05
CA ALA A 104 -11.86 14.87 -10.68
C ALA A 104 -10.95 15.79 -11.52
N THR A 105 -10.11 16.54 -10.84
CA THR A 105 -8.92 17.12 -11.43
C THR A 105 -7.94 15.97 -11.37
N ALA A 106 -7.41 15.58 -12.52
CA ALA A 106 -6.25 14.70 -12.59
C ALA A 106 -5.30 15.04 -11.44
N VAL A 107 -4.79 14.01 -10.77
CA VAL A 107 -3.66 14.13 -9.85
C VAL A 107 -2.68 15.07 -10.56
N PRO A 108 -2.40 16.29 -10.07
CA PRO A 108 -1.26 17.00 -10.60
C PRO A 108 -0.11 16.07 -10.25
N GLU A 109 0.51 15.52 -11.29
CA GLU A 109 1.71 14.72 -11.23
C GLU A 109 2.58 15.34 -10.14
N ALA A 110 2.61 14.69 -8.99
CA ALA A 110 3.50 15.10 -7.94
C ALA A 110 4.87 14.97 -8.62
N THR A 111 5.59 16.09 -8.75
CA THR A 111 7.04 16.08 -8.91
C THR A 111 7.65 15.46 -7.65
N ALA A 112 7.36 14.19 -7.41
CA ALA A 112 8.25 13.29 -6.76
C ALA A 112 9.49 13.29 -7.67
N THR A 113 10.64 13.67 -7.14
CA THR A 113 11.86 13.05 -7.63
C THR A 113 11.59 11.55 -7.62
N PRO A 114 11.53 10.87 -8.78
CA PRO A 114 11.22 9.45 -8.82
C PRO A 114 12.18 8.77 -7.87
N ASP A 115 11.65 8.00 -6.94
CA ASP A 115 12.46 6.97 -6.31
C ASP A 115 12.95 6.11 -7.48
N PRO A 116 14.26 6.06 -7.77
CA PRO A 116 14.78 5.43 -8.98
C PRO A 116 14.40 3.94 -9.05
N TYR A 117 13.88 3.37 -7.96
CA TYR A 117 13.47 1.98 -7.85
C TYR A 117 11.96 1.74 -7.93
N LEU A 118 11.13 2.78 -8.07
CA LEU A 118 9.66 2.68 -8.16
C LEU A 118 9.10 3.24 -9.47
N ILE A 119 9.85 3.13 -10.57
CA ILE A 119 9.32 3.48 -11.89
C ILE A 119 8.24 2.45 -12.26
N ALA A 120 7.00 2.90 -12.45
CA ALA A 120 5.94 2.09 -13.00
C ALA A 120 6.19 1.94 -14.51
N ASP A 121 6.82 0.84 -14.92
CA ASP A 121 6.91 0.53 -16.35
C ASP A 121 5.54 0.15 -16.88
N SER A 122 5.24 0.63 -18.09
CA SER A 122 4.05 0.23 -18.81
C SER A 122 4.15 -1.25 -19.17
N LEU A 123 3.07 -2.01 -19.02
CA LEU A 123 3.02 -3.41 -19.44
C LEU A 123 3.08 -3.57 -20.98
N ASP A 124 2.99 -2.47 -21.72
CA ASP A 124 3.06 -2.47 -23.19
C ASP A 124 4.48 -2.75 -23.70
N ASP A 125 5.51 -2.55 -22.87
CA ASP A 125 6.93 -2.80 -23.19
C ASP A 125 7.44 -4.15 -22.65
N MET A 126 6.52 -5.04 -22.27
CA MET A 126 6.86 -6.34 -21.67
C MET A 126 7.46 -7.30 -22.70
N VAL A 127 8.63 -7.85 -22.36
CA VAL A 127 9.31 -8.89 -23.13
C VAL A 127 9.07 -10.23 -22.44
N ALA A 128 8.52 -11.19 -23.18
CA ALA A 128 8.41 -12.58 -22.71
C ALA A 128 9.80 -13.22 -22.66
N LEU A 129 10.06 -13.98 -21.59
CA LEU A 129 11.34 -14.63 -21.36
C LEU A 129 11.16 -16.15 -21.27
N GLU A 130 12.16 -16.88 -21.74
CA GLU A 130 12.28 -18.32 -21.58
C GLU A 130 13.70 -18.63 -21.10
N ASN A 131 13.88 -19.56 -20.16
CA ASN A 131 15.19 -19.91 -19.62
C ASN A 131 15.93 -18.73 -18.96
N CYS A 132 15.20 -17.78 -18.39
CA CYS A 132 15.79 -16.69 -17.59
C CYS A 132 15.64 -17.01 -16.10
N MET A 133 16.76 -17.22 -15.42
CA MET A 133 16.80 -17.39 -13.98
C MET A 133 17.15 -16.07 -13.31
N VAL A 134 16.32 -15.65 -12.35
CA VAL A 134 16.57 -14.45 -11.55
C VAL A 134 16.76 -14.83 -10.10
N SER A 135 17.83 -14.34 -9.48
CA SER A 135 18.16 -14.60 -8.07
C SER A 135 18.22 -13.28 -7.32
N ALA A 136 17.49 -13.18 -6.21
CA ALA A 136 17.50 -11.99 -5.37
C ALA A 136 18.84 -11.85 -4.62
N ASN A 137 19.40 -10.64 -4.65
CA ASN A 137 20.59 -10.31 -3.86
C ASN A 137 20.25 -10.08 -2.38
N ASP A 138 19.04 -9.60 -2.11
CA ASP A 138 18.51 -9.27 -0.78
C ASP A 138 17.02 -9.63 -0.71
N LEU A 139 16.38 -9.37 0.44
CA LEU A 139 14.94 -9.55 0.60
C LEU A 139 14.18 -8.47 -0.19
N LEU A 140 13.43 -8.88 -1.22
CA LEU A 140 12.72 -7.97 -2.12
C LEU A 140 11.22 -7.95 -1.86
N ASN A 141 10.57 -6.85 -2.25
CA ASN A 141 9.11 -6.82 -2.32
C ASN A 141 8.64 -7.58 -3.58
N PHE A 142 7.75 -8.54 -3.39
CA PHE A 142 7.01 -9.22 -4.46
C PHE A 142 5.70 -8.48 -4.70
N ARG A 143 5.43 -8.01 -5.92
CA ARG A 143 4.32 -7.09 -6.22
C ARG A 143 3.33 -7.64 -7.24
N GLU A 144 2.10 -7.19 -7.18
CA GLU A 144 1.03 -7.56 -8.13
C GLU A 144 1.28 -7.02 -9.55
N SER A 145 1.88 -5.83 -9.64
CA SER A 145 2.27 -5.17 -10.88
C SER A 145 3.57 -4.38 -10.68
N PRO A 146 4.25 -3.92 -11.74
CA PRO A 146 5.32 -2.94 -11.63
C PRO A 146 4.90 -1.75 -10.75
N ALA A 147 5.68 -1.47 -9.72
CA ALA A 147 5.40 -0.47 -8.67
C ALA A 147 4.02 -0.59 -7.97
N GLY A 148 3.31 -1.70 -8.15
CA GLY A 148 1.98 -1.96 -7.59
C GLY A 148 2.01 -2.49 -6.16
N ARG A 149 0.87 -3.00 -5.69
CA ARG A 149 0.69 -3.55 -4.34
C ARG A 149 1.74 -4.62 -4.02
N VAL A 150 2.37 -4.53 -2.85
CA VAL A 150 3.22 -5.61 -2.32
C VAL A 150 2.33 -6.77 -1.87
N LEU A 151 2.58 -7.94 -2.43
CA LEU A 151 1.96 -9.22 -2.09
C LEU A 151 2.70 -9.91 -0.93
N SER A 152 4.02 -9.98 -1.02
CA SER A 152 4.87 -10.68 -0.04
C SER A 152 6.32 -10.22 -0.12
N LEU A 153 7.21 -10.88 0.63
CA LEU A 153 8.65 -10.74 0.51
C LEU A 153 9.21 -11.91 -0.30
N TYR A 154 10.05 -11.60 -1.27
CA TYR A 154 10.73 -12.53 -2.15
C TYR A 154 12.19 -12.69 -1.74
N LEU A 155 12.63 -13.95 -1.64
CA LEU A 155 14.03 -14.31 -1.47
C LEU A 155 14.28 -15.64 -2.19
N GLY A 156 15.45 -15.76 -2.81
CA GLY A 156 15.88 -16.95 -3.52
C GLY A 156 15.92 -16.73 -5.03
N SER A 157 15.68 -17.82 -5.76
CA SER A 157 15.79 -17.84 -7.22
C SER A 157 14.53 -18.43 -7.86
N SER A 158 14.10 -17.88 -8.99
CA SER A 158 12.90 -18.31 -9.71
C SER A 158 13.02 -18.00 -11.19
N GLU A 159 12.31 -18.76 -12.02
CA GLU A 159 12.28 -18.51 -13.46
C GLU A 159 11.42 -17.28 -13.73
N ALA A 160 11.99 -16.33 -14.47
CA ALA A 160 11.27 -15.17 -14.94
C ALA A 160 10.56 -15.49 -16.25
N SER A 161 9.25 -15.27 -16.27
CA SER A 161 8.40 -15.49 -17.45
C SER A 161 8.30 -14.25 -18.35
N ALA A 162 8.59 -13.07 -17.79
CA ALA A 162 8.62 -11.82 -18.53
C ALA A 162 9.48 -10.78 -17.82
N ARG A 163 9.81 -9.71 -18.54
CA ARG A 163 10.44 -8.51 -17.98
C ARG A 163 9.95 -7.22 -18.60
N THR A 164 10.18 -6.14 -17.89
CA THR A 164 10.21 -4.76 -18.41
C THR A 164 11.64 -4.24 -18.29
N GLU A 165 11.85 -2.93 -18.39
CA GLU A 165 13.17 -2.35 -18.12
C GLU A 165 13.57 -2.56 -16.66
N ASN A 166 12.63 -2.33 -15.73
CA ASN A 166 12.91 -2.25 -14.30
C ASN A 166 12.37 -3.43 -13.48
N TRP A 167 11.63 -4.36 -14.10
CA TRP A 167 10.95 -5.44 -13.37
C TRP A 167 11.05 -6.79 -14.06
N PHE A 168 11.11 -7.86 -13.26
CA PHE A 168 10.93 -9.24 -13.70
C PHE A 168 9.63 -9.80 -13.16
N LYS A 169 8.88 -10.49 -14.01
CA LYS A 169 7.70 -11.27 -13.62
C LYS A 169 8.14 -12.69 -13.26
N VAL A 170 7.81 -13.14 -12.06
CA VAL A 170 8.16 -14.47 -11.54
C VAL A 170 6.94 -15.16 -10.93
N SER A 171 6.99 -16.49 -10.85
CA SER A 171 6.07 -17.26 -10.02
C SER A 171 6.73 -17.62 -8.70
N TYR A 172 6.16 -17.17 -7.58
CA TYR A 172 6.69 -17.40 -6.24
C TYR A 172 5.57 -17.89 -5.32
N LEU A 173 5.81 -19.03 -4.64
CA LEU A 173 4.83 -19.68 -3.76
C LEU A 173 3.47 -19.96 -4.41
N GLY A 174 3.44 -20.14 -5.74
CA GLY A 174 2.22 -20.40 -6.50
C GLY A 174 1.45 -19.14 -6.94
N GLU A 175 1.95 -17.94 -6.63
CA GLU A 175 1.42 -16.67 -7.11
C GLU A 175 2.33 -16.08 -8.19
N GLU A 176 1.75 -15.37 -9.17
CA GLU A 176 2.51 -14.58 -10.15
C GLU A 176 2.62 -13.13 -9.69
N GLY A 177 3.78 -12.53 -9.90
CA GLY A 177 4.04 -11.14 -9.52
C GLY A 177 5.38 -10.64 -9.99
N TRP A 178 5.76 -9.46 -9.54
CA TRP A 178 6.85 -8.66 -10.07
C TRP A 178 7.87 -8.34 -8.97
N ILE A 179 9.14 -8.46 -9.33
CA ILE A 179 10.29 -8.08 -8.49
C ILE A 179 11.17 -7.09 -9.25
N SER A 180 11.88 -6.23 -8.51
CA SER A 180 12.74 -5.21 -9.11
C SER A 180 13.98 -5.82 -9.76
N ALA A 181 14.27 -5.42 -11.00
CA ALA A 181 15.46 -5.85 -11.74
C ALA A 181 16.78 -5.33 -11.13
N HIS A 182 16.73 -4.22 -10.39
CA HIS A 182 17.90 -3.59 -9.78
C HIS A 182 18.56 -4.42 -8.67
N TYR A 183 17.81 -5.35 -8.09
CA TYR A 183 18.25 -6.11 -6.91
C TYR A 183 18.32 -7.62 -7.16
N VAL A 184 18.41 -8.02 -8.44
CA VAL A 184 18.57 -9.42 -8.82
C VAL A 184 19.82 -9.63 -9.67
N THR A 185 20.37 -10.83 -9.62
CA THR A 185 21.31 -11.34 -10.62
C THR A 185 20.59 -12.27 -11.58
N THR A 186 20.92 -12.18 -12.86
CA THR A 186 20.30 -12.95 -13.93
C THR A 186 21.25 -14.02 -14.48
N GLU A 187 20.71 -15.18 -14.83
CA GLU A 187 21.42 -16.26 -15.54
C GLU A 187 20.54 -16.80 -16.67
N GLY A 188 21.13 -17.04 -17.85
CA GLY A 188 20.40 -17.47 -19.05
C GLY A 188 19.92 -16.33 -19.93
N ASP A 189 18.84 -16.56 -20.69
CA ASP A 189 18.35 -15.66 -21.73
C ASP A 189 17.33 -14.67 -21.17
N CYS A 190 17.83 -13.62 -20.52
CA CYS A 190 17.01 -12.64 -19.80
C CYS A 190 16.71 -11.34 -20.56
N GLY A 191 17.03 -11.29 -21.85
CA GLY A 191 16.85 -10.09 -22.70
C GLY A 191 17.86 -9.01 -22.41
#